data_AF-A0A2E0M4L5-F1
#
_entry.id   AF-A0A2E0M4L5-F1
#
_cell.length_a   1.000
_cell.length_b   1.000
_cell.length_c   1.000
_cell.angle_alpha   90.00
_cell.angle_beta   90.00
_cell.angle_gamma   90.00
#
_symmetry.space_group_name_H-M   'P 1'
#
loop_
_entity.id
_entity.type
_entity.pdbx_description
1 polymer ?
#
loop_
_entity_poly.entity_id
_entity_poly.type
_entity_poly.pdbx_seq_one_letter_code
_entity_poly.pdbx_strand_id
1 'polypeptide(L)'
;MFVLSFVRSLSAKLLVLTILFVLLAEVLIFAPSVARFRVVYFQERIDQSYLATLAMDAAPDQMVSQMVQTELLASVGAHQIKRMVEGQPDIRLAKLVSAEPDESFDLRDASFFTLIADALSTLTRTQDRIIQVIGTPTNAPDITLKIQLDEGPLHHRMLDYSFRILWLSIFISTVAAIMVFFALRRLLVKPLQEMVRSMMAFRDAPESDAGTIVQSGRRDEMGVAERELANMQEAVRQALRHKTRLALLGTAVAKINHDLRNILSTAALLSERLSHSDDERVAKVAPRLEASINRAIDLCSETLKFSRDGAMPVKRAPFDLHDLATEIGEELIAHAPEGQDWYFNNRIREGLELNADREQLYRVIANMARNAFEAGALSVSVTEVQAPSDKEVAFDLEDDGPGMPPRAKENLFVPFAGSVRGGGTGLGLTIAREIVRAHGGDLTLDKTDSNGTRFRIVLPNPRQTINNRATASAEGS
;
A
#
# COMPACT_ATOMS: atom_id res chain seq x y z
N MET A 1 -16.09 24.15 -14.15
CA MET A 1 -15.35 22.86 -14.26
C MET A 1 -13.88 22.95 -13.82
N PHE A 2 -13.15 24.04 -14.16
CA PHE A 2 -11.74 24.23 -13.76
C PHE A 2 -11.50 24.37 -12.24
N VAL A 3 -12.40 25.04 -11.51
CA VAL A 3 -12.25 25.25 -10.05
C VAL A 3 -12.37 23.93 -9.27
N LEU A 4 -13.26 23.01 -9.66
CA LEU A 4 -13.38 21.69 -9.01
C LEU A 4 -12.19 20.76 -9.30
N SER A 5 -11.52 20.92 -10.45
CA SER A 5 -10.31 20.16 -10.80
C SER A 5 -9.11 20.60 -9.96
N PHE A 6 -8.96 21.90 -9.70
CA PHE A 6 -7.85 22.45 -8.93
C PHE A 6 -7.81 21.91 -7.49
N VAL A 7 -8.97 21.84 -6.83
CA VAL A 7 -9.14 21.35 -5.45
C VAL A 7 -8.76 19.86 -5.27
N ARG A 8 -8.69 19.07 -6.35
CA ARG A 8 -8.28 17.66 -6.27
C ARG A 8 -6.77 17.46 -6.19
N SER A 9 -5.96 18.45 -6.57
CA SER A 9 -4.50 18.34 -6.50
C SER A 9 -3.99 18.39 -5.06
N LEU A 10 -2.97 17.59 -4.73
CA LEU A 10 -2.33 17.60 -3.41
C LEU A 10 -1.83 19.00 -3.03
N SER A 11 -1.31 19.74 -4.02
CA SER A 11 -0.85 21.12 -3.85
C SER A 11 -1.96 22.10 -3.46
N ALA A 12 -3.16 21.97 -4.05
CA ALA A 12 -4.29 22.82 -3.67
C ALA A 12 -4.81 22.50 -2.27
N LYS A 13 -4.88 21.21 -1.89
CA LYS A 13 -5.24 20.81 -0.53
C LYS A 13 -4.27 21.39 0.51
N LEU A 14 -2.97 21.32 0.22
CA LEU A 14 -1.93 21.93 1.05
C LEU A 14 -2.11 23.44 1.16
N LEU A 15 -2.35 24.14 0.05
CA LEU A 15 -2.57 25.59 0.07
C LEU A 15 -3.77 25.97 0.96
N VAL A 16 -4.90 25.28 0.81
CA VAL A 16 -6.10 25.52 1.64
C VAL A 16 -5.80 25.27 3.11
N LEU A 17 -5.08 24.19 3.42
CA LEU A 17 -4.69 23.87 4.79
C LEU A 17 -3.74 24.93 5.37
N THR A 18 -2.77 25.40 4.60
CA THR A 18 -1.87 26.48 5.00
C THR A 18 -2.64 27.77 5.28
N ILE A 19 -3.59 28.16 4.41
CA ILE A 19 -4.43 29.34 4.62
C ILE A 19 -5.26 29.19 5.91
N LEU A 20 -5.84 28.01 6.16
CA LEU A 20 -6.62 27.74 7.37
C LEU A 20 -5.76 27.89 8.64
N PHE A 21 -4.56 27.31 8.66
CA PHE A 21 -3.65 27.43 9.81
C PHE A 21 -3.15 28.86 10.02
N VAL A 22 -2.91 29.61 8.95
CA VAL A 22 -2.54 31.03 9.02
C VAL A 22 -3.66 31.83 9.67
N LEU A 23 -4.90 31.67 9.21
CA LEU A 23 -6.06 32.37 9.78
C LEU A 23 -6.28 32.00 11.26
N LEU A 24 -6.12 30.72 11.61
CA LEU A 24 -6.22 30.29 13.01
C LEU A 24 -5.11 30.92 13.88
N ALA A 25 -3.88 30.94 13.39
CA ALA A 25 -2.76 31.57 14.09
C ALA A 25 -2.97 33.09 14.26
N GLU A 26 -3.52 33.76 13.24
CA GLU A 26 -3.86 35.18 13.31
C GLU A 26 -4.88 35.46 14.41
N VAL A 27 -5.95 34.69 14.52
CA VAL A 27 -6.95 34.83 15.60
C VAL A 27 -6.32 34.58 16.97
N LEU A 28 -5.49 33.52 17.09
CA LEU A 28 -4.82 33.15 18.34
C LEU A 28 -3.78 34.17 18.81
N ILE A 29 -3.17 34.93 17.90
CA ILE A 29 -2.24 36.01 18.24
C ILE A 29 -3.01 37.31 18.51
N PHE A 30 -3.94 37.67 17.64
CA PHE A 30 -4.64 38.95 17.68
C PHE A 30 -5.49 39.12 18.94
N ALA A 31 -6.37 38.16 19.24
CA ALA A 31 -7.34 38.32 20.32
C ALA A 31 -6.69 38.49 21.71
N PRO A 32 -5.70 37.66 22.11
CA PRO A 32 -5.00 37.86 23.39
C PRO A 32 -4.14 39.13 23.42
N SER A 33 -3.55 39.54 22.30
CA SER A 33 -2.77 40.78 22.21
C SER A 33 -3.62 42.02 22.47
N VAL A 34 -4.80 42.11 21.86
CA VAL A 34 -5.73 43.23 22.07
C VAL A 34 -6.27 43.23 23.51
N ALA A 35 -6.62 42.06 24.04
CA ALA A 35 -7.06 41.92 25.43
C ALA A 35 -6.00 42.41 26.42
N ARG A 36 -4.74 41.99 26.21
CA ARG A 36 -3.61 42.44 27.03
C ARG A 36 -3.39 43.95 26.93
N PHE A 37 -3.52 44.53 25.74
CA PHE A 37 -3.39 45.98 25.57
C PHE A 37 -4.44 46.74 26.39
N ARG A 38 -5.69 46.28 26.38
CA ARG A 38 -6.79 46.85 27.19
C ARG A 38 -6.48 46.78 28.69
N VAL A 39 -6.02 45.62 29.18
CA VAL A 39 -5.62 45.44 30.59
C VAL A 39 -4.49 46.39 30.98
N VAL A 40 -3.45 46.49 30.14
CA VAL A 40 -2.31 47.40 30.39
C VAL A 40 -2.76 48.86 30.43
N TYR A 41 -3.64 49.26 29.52
CA TYR A 41 -4.20 50.61 29.52
C TYR A 41 -4.93 50.93 30.83
N PHE A 42 -5.78 50.01 31.30
CA PHE A 42 -6.48 50.22 32.56
C PHE A 42 -5.55 50.22 33.76
N GLN A 43 -4.54 49.35 33.78
CA GLN A 43 -3.55 49.33 34.85
C GLN A 43 -2.80 50.67 34.94
N GLU A 44 -2.43 51.25 33.79
CA GLU A 44 -1.81 52.58 33.73
C GLU A 44 -2.72 53.68 34.31
N ARG A 45 -4.03 53.63 34.01
CA ARG A 45 -5.01 54.56 34.59
C ARG A 45 -5.22 54.36 36.08
N ILE A 46 -5.17 53.12 36.56
CA ILE A 46 -5.24 52.78 37.98
C ILE A 46 -4.03 53.34 38.72
N ASP A 47 -2.83 53.13 38.20
CA ASP A 47 -1.59 53.61 38.82
C ASP A 47 -1.52 55.14 38.83
N GLN A 48 -1.94 55.82 37.75
CA GLN A 48 -2.04 57.29 37.72
C GLN A 48 -3.08 57.82 38.72
N SER A 49 -4.24 57.16 38.82
CA SER A 49 -5.27 57.51 39.80
C SER A 49 -4.76 57.36 41.24
N TYR A 50 -3.98 56.30 41.51
CA TYR A 50 -3.39 56.09 42.82
C TYR A 50 -2.48 57.25 43.22
N LEU A 51 -1.57 57.66 42.34
CA LEU A 51 -0.69 58.80 42.58
C LEU A 51 -1.47 60.10 42.82
N ALA A 52 -2.55 60.33 42.07
CA ALA A 52 -3.43 61.48 42.29
C ALA A 52 -4.09 61.45 43.68
N THR A 53 -4.50 60.27 44.17
CA THR A 53 -5.04 60.14 45.54
C THR A 53 -3.97 60.34 46.61
N LEU A 54 -2.72 59.95 46.37
CA LEU A 54 -1.61 60.20 47.31
C LEU A 54 -1.25 61.69 47.38
N ALA A 55 -1.30 62.40 46.25
CA ALA A 55 -1.06 63.85 46.22
C ALA A 55 -2.09 64.61 47.07
N MET A 56 -3.33 64.10 47.18
CA MET A 56 -4.36 64.65 48.05
C MET A 56 -4.05 64.42 49.53
N ASP A 57 -3.53 63.25 49.90
CA ASP A 57 -3.14 62.94 51.28
C ASP A 57 -1.95 63.79 51.75
N ALA A 58 -1.07 64.19 50.83
CA ALA A 58 0.10 65.00 51.13
C ALA A 58 -0.21 66.51 51.32
N ALA A 59 -1.44 66.96 51.06
CA ALA A 59 -1.82 68.37 51.18
C ALA A 59 -2.08 68.77 52.65
N PRO A 60 -1.58 69.94 53.13
CA PRO A 60 -1.86 70.43 54.47
C PRO A 60 -3.36 70.63 54.70
N ASP A 61 -3.85 70.21 55.87
CA ASP A 61 -5.25 70.30 56.34
C ASP A 61 -6.30 69.46 55.57
N GLN A 62 -5.93 68.56 54.65
CA GLN A 62 -6.86 67.73 53.83
C GLN A 62 -7.92 68.53 53.04
N MET A 63 -7.86 69.86 53.04
CA MET A 63 -8.77 70.76 52.34
C MET A 63 -8.15 71.20 51.02
N VAL A 64 -8.07 70.26 50.08
CA VAL A 64 -7.65 70.57 48.71
C VAL A 64 -8.79 71.31 48.00
N SER A 65 -8.48 72.47 47.41
CA SER A 65 -9.48 73.27 46.69
C SER A 65 -10.12 72.47 45.56
N GLN A 66 -11.39 72.75 45.28
CA GLN A 66 -12.15 72.06 44.23
C GLN A 66 -11.51 72.21 42.84
N MET A 67 -10.72 73.27 42.65
CA MET A 67 -9.94 73.52 41.45
C MET A 67 -8.81 72.49 41.28
N VAL A 68 -8.03 72.21 42.34
CA VAL A 68 -6.95 71.21 42.31
C VAL A 68 -7.51 69.80 42.16
N GLN A 69 -8.65 69.47 42.79
CA GLN A 69 -9.33 68.19 42.57
C GLN A 69 -9.74 68.00 41.10
N THR A 70 -10.28 69.05 40.49
CA THR A 70 -10.68 69.02 39.07
C THR A 70 -9.47 68.86 38.17
N GLU A 71 -8.35 69.51 38.49
CA GLU A 71 -7.09 69.43 37.75
C GLU A 71 -6.45 68.04 37.87
N LEU A 72 -6.44 67.44 39.06
CA LEU A 72 -5.99 66.06 39.28
C LEU A 72 -6.87 65.06 38.50
N LEU A 73 -8.20 65.19 38.56
CA LEU A 73 -9.12 64.36 37.78
C LEU A 73 -8.92 64.53 36.27
N ALA A 74 -8.70 65.75 35.80
CA ALA A 74 -8.44 66.05 34.39
C ALA A 74 -7.10 65.47 33.91
N SER A 75 -6.05 65.51 34.73
CA SER A 75 -4.73 64.95 34.36
C SER A 75 -4.75 63.43 34.19
N VAL A 76 -5.57 62.73 35.00
CA VAL A 76 -5.79 61.28 34.87
C VAL A 76 -6.82 60.96 33.76
N GLY A 77 -7.68 61.91 33.41
CA GLY A 77 -8.80 61.68 32.50
C GLY A 77 -9.96 60.92 33.15
N ALA A 78 -10.14 61.09 34.46
CA ALA A 78 -11.21 60.43 35.23
C ALA A 78 -12.32 61.44 35.56
N HIS A 79 -13.56 60.95 35.60
CA HIS A 79 -14.70 61.70 36.14
C HIS A 79 -14.81 61.55 37.66
N GLN A 80 -14.47 60.35 38.15
CA GLN A 80 -14.49 60.01 39.56
C GLN A 80 -13.40 58.98 39.89
N ILE A 81 -12.73 59.14 41.02
CA ILE A 81 -11.81 58.19 41.62
C ILE A 81 -12.29 57.92 43.05
N LYS A 82 -12.47 56.65 43.40
CA LYS A 82 -12.76 56.20 44.76
C LYS A 82 -11.68 55.22 45.21
N ARG A 83 -10.98 55.56 46.28
CA ARG A 83 -9.99 54.71 46.95
C ARG A 83 -10.60 54.07 48.18
N MET A 84 -10.51 52.75 48.26
CA MET A 84 -10.98 51.94 49.38
C MET A 84 -9.77 51.21 49.96
N VAL A 85 -9.55 51.40 51.26
CA VAL A 85 -8.48 50.77 52.03
C VAL A 85 -9.14 50.11 53.24
N GLU A 86 -8.75 48.88 53.53
CA GLU A 86 -9.33 48.15 54.65
C GLU A 86 -8.99 48.86 55.99
N GLY A 87 -10.01 49.24 56.75
CA GLY A 87 -9.85 49.93 58.03
C GLY A 87 -9.61 51.45 57.97
N GLN A 88 -9.65 52.08 56.78
CA GLN A 88 -9.55 53.54 56.63
C GLN A 88 -10.79 54.12 55.92
N PRO A 89 -11.13 55.41 56.15
CA PRO A 89 -12.22 56.06 55.42
C PRO A 89 -11.92 56.16 53.92
N ASP A 90 -12.93 55.88 53.10
CA ASP A 90 -12.84 55.97 51.64
C ASP A 90 -12.49 57.40 51.20
N ILE A 91 -11.50 57.53 50.30
CA ILE A 91 -11.21 58.81 49.65
C ILE A 91 -11.94 58.88 48.32
N ARG A 92 -12.70 59.96 48.12
CA ARG A 92 -13.47 60.20 46.89
C ARG A 92 -13.04 61.51 46.26
N LEU A 93 -12.53 61.43 45.03
CA LEU A 93 -12.38 62.58 44.14
C LEU A 93 -13.47 62.44 43.07
N ALA A 94 -14.33 63.45 42.91
CA ALA A 94 -15.39 63.43 41.91
C ALA A 94 -15.64 64.82 41.36
N LYS A 95 -16.01 64.92 40.08
CA LYS A 95 -16.55 66.16 39.51
C LYS A 95 -17.88 66.52 40.18
N LEU A 96 -18.20 67.81 40.21
CA LEU A 96 -19.41 68.37 40.83
C LEU A 96 -20.72 67.74 40.31
N VAL A 97 -20.70 67.29 39.06
CA VAL A 97 -21.75 66.50 38.41
C VAL A 97 -21.10 65.21 37.94
N SER A 98 -21.50 64.08 38.51
CA SER A 98 -20.99 62.75 38.15
C SER A 98 -22.13 61.93 37.55
N ALA A 99 -21.94 61.40 36.33
CA ALA A 99 -22.88 60.49 35.69
C ALA A 99 -22.69 59.06 36.24
N GLU A 100 -23.74 58.25 36.22
CA GLU A 100 -23.61 56.81 36.53
C GLU A 100 -22.85 56.09 35.40
N PRO A 101 -22.03 55.07 35.72
CA PRO A 101 -21.28 54.35 34.72
C PRO A 101 -22.21 53.39 33.94
N ASP A 102 -22.01 53.31 32.63
CA ASP A 102 -22.78 52.44 31.74
C ASP A 102 -22.42 50.95 31.92
N GLU A 103 -21.16 50.66 32.29
CA GLU A 103 -20.68 49.31 32.55
C GLU A 103 -19.51 49.33 33.56
N SER A 104 -19.32 48.23 34.28
CA SER A 104 -18.26 48.08 35.27
C SER A 104 -17.39 46.85 34.98
N PHE A 105 -16.08 47.01 34.98
CA PHE A 105 -15.10 45.98 34.74
C PHE A 105 -14.21 45.77 35.97
N ASP A 106 -14.19 44.55 36.50
CA ASP A 106 -13.28 44.17 37.59
C ASP A 106 -12.07 43.40 37.03
N LEU A 107 -10.88 43.99 37.16
CA LEU A 107 -9.64 43.42 36.65
C LEU A 107 -9.04 42.36 37.57
N ARG A 108 -9.52 42.24 38.81
CA ARG A 108 -8.90 41.39 39.84
C ARG A 108 -9.23 39.91 39.66
N ASP A 109 -10.44 39.61 39.16
CA ASP A 109 -10.98 38.25 39.04
C ASP A 109 -11.35 37.86 37.59
N ALA A 110 -10.89 38.63 36.60
CA ALA A 110 -11.28 38.39 35.21
C ALA A 110 -10.58 37.14 34.62
N SER A 111 -11.38 36.23 34.05
CA SER A 111 -10.84 35.07 33.32
C SER A 111 -10.25 35.48 31.97
N PHE A 112 -9.34 34.66 31.44
CA PHE A 112 -8.72 34.89 30.13
C PHE A 112 -9.75 35.11 29.00
N PHE A 113 -10.82 34.30 28.97
CA PHE A 113 -11.86 34.43 27.95
C PHE A 113 -12.72 35.69 28.13
N THR A 114 -12.97 36.10 29.37
CA THR A 114 -13.70 37.35 29.66
C THR A 114 -12.89 38.56 29.21
N LEU A 115 -11.58 38.58 29.48
CA LEU A 115 -10.70 39.66 29.03
C LEU A 115 -10.71 39.83 27.51
N ILE A 116 -10.75 38.72 26.76
CA ILE A 116 -10.86 38.73 25.31
C ILE A 116 -12.24 39.22 24.86
N ALA A 117 -13.32 38.69 25.45
CA ALA A 117 -14.68 39.07 25.10
C ALA A 117 -14.91 40.57 25.33
N ASP A 118 -14.47 41.11 26.47
CA ASP A 118 -14.58 42.53 26.81
C ASP A 118 -13.74 43.41 25.87
N ALA A 119 -12.58 42.93 25.45
CA ALA A 119 -11.74 43.67 24.50
C ALA A 119 -12.36 43.72 23.09
N LEU A 120 -12.95 42.61 22.64
CA LEU A 120 -13.69 42.55 21.37
C LEU A 120 -14.98 43.38 21.41
N SER A 121 -15.69 43.37 22.54
CA SER A 121 -16.88 44.21 22.72
C SER A 121 -16.51 45.69 22.70
N THR A 122 -15.38 46.07 23.32
CA THR A 122 -14.83 47.43 23.24
C THR A 122 -14.56 47.80 21.78
N LEU A 123 -13.82 46.98 21.02
CA LEU A 123 -13.47 47.27 19.61
C LEU A 123 -14.67 47.44 18.68
N THR A 124 -15.74 46.67 18.89
CA THR A 124 -16.91 46.65 18.01
C THR A 124 -17.93 47.76 18.30
N ARG A 125 -17.76 48.50 19.39
CA ARG A 125 -18.63 49.63 19.74
C ARG A 125 -18.40 50.86 18.85
N THR A 126 -19.49 51.59 18.63
CA THR A 126 -19.53 52.82 17.81
C THR A 126 -19.91 54.07 18.61
N GLN A 127 -20.39 53.92 19.85
CA GLN A 127 -20.78 55.02 20.73
C GLN A 127 -19.85 55.09 21.94
N ASP A 128 -19.45 56.31 22.30
CA ASP A 128 -18.66 56.56 23.50
C ASP A 128 -19.53 56.41 24.75
N ARG A 129 -18.92 56.00 25.87
CA ARG A 129 -19.62 55.73 27.13
C ARG A 129 -18.69 55.88 28.32
N ILE A 130 -19.29 56.01 29.50
CA ILE A 130 -18.56 56.11 30.75
C ILE A 130 -18.47 54.72 31.35
N ILE A 131 -17.26 54.23 31.57
CA ILE A 131 -17.02 52.92 32.17
C ILE A 131 -16.42 53.06 33.55
N GLN A 132 -16.78 52.13 34.43
CA GLN A 132 -16.16 51.96 35.73
C GLN A 132 -15.12 50.84 35.66
N VAL A 133 -13.92 51.11 36.17
CA VAL A 133 -12.84 50.13 36.23
C VAL A 133 -12.45 49.93 37.69
N ILE A 134 -12.39 48.67 38.11
CA ILE A 134 -12.02 48.24 39.45
C ILE A 134 -10.70 47.47 39.36
N GLY A 135 -9.72 47.86 40.16
CA GLY A 135 -8.44 47.17 40.22
C GLY A 135 -7.54 47.64 41.36
N THR A 136 -6.41 46.98 41.47
CA THR A 136 -5.39 47.25 42.49
C THR A 136 -4.17 47.92 41.84
N PRO A 137 -3.63 49.01 42.41
CA PRO A 137 -2.39 49.61 41.94
C PRO A 137 -1.23 48.62 41.99
N THR A 138 -0.31 48.72 41.03
CA THR A 138 0.85 47.81 40.90
C THR A 138 1.75 47.86 42.14
N ASN A 139 1.89 49.05 42.74
CA ASN A 139 2.77 49.28 43.90
C ASN A 139 2.03 49.28 45.25
N ALA A 140 0.73 48.97 45.27
CA ALA A 140 -0.07 48.95 46.49
C ALA A 140 -1.20 47.91 46.37
N PRO A 141 -0.88 46.61 46.47
CA PRO A 141 -1.84 45.53 46.23
C PRO A 141 -3.00 45.51 47.24
N ASP A 142 -2.81 46.04 48.44
CA ASP A 142 -3.83 46.08 49.50
C ASP A 142 -4.88 47.18 49.29
N ILE A 143 -4.74 48.01 48.25
CA ILE A 143 -5.61 49.15 47.96
C ILE A 143 -6.49 48.82 46.76
N THR A 144 -7.80 49.01 46.90
CA THR A 144 -8.72 48.90 45.75
C THR A 144 -9.12 50.28 45.26
N LEU A 145 -8.94 50.52 43.96
CA LEU A 145 -9.41 51.71 43.26
C LEU A 145 -10.63 51.40 42.41
N LYS A 146 -11.58 52.32 42.42
CA LYS A 146 -12.75 52.39 41.53
C LYS A 146 -12.68 53.69 40.75
N ILE A 147 -12.51 53.61 39.44
CA ILE A 147 -12.27 54.79 38.58
C ILE A 147 -13.35 54.83 37.50
N GLN A 148 -13.94 56.00 37.28
CA GLN A 148 -14.86 56.25 36.17
C GLN A 148 -14.16 57.08 35.11
N LEU A 149 -14.16 56.59 33.87
CA LEU A 149 -13.43 57.17 32.75
C LEU A 149 -14.19 57.00 31.43
N ASP A 150 -13.91 57.87 30.46
CA ASP A 150 -14.47 57.77 29.11
C ASP A 150 -13.78 56.61 28.34
N GLU A 151 -14.56 55.76 27.67
CA GLU A 151 -14.05 54.62 26.90
C GLU A 151 -13.44 55.06 25.55
N GLY A 152 -13.83 56.21 25.01
CA GLY A 152 -13.42 56.73 23.71
C GLY A 152 -11.89 56.78 23.50
N PRO A 153 -11.09 57.37 24.41
CA PRO A 153 -9.64 57.39 24.29
C PRO A 153 -9.00 55.99 24.29
N LEU A 154 -9.57 55.03 25.03
CA LEU A 154 -9.15 53.64 25.00
C LEU A 154 -9.48 53.02 23.64
N HIS A 155 -10.71 53.19 23.15
CA HIS A 155 -11.18 52.65 21.88
C HIS A 155 -10.29 53.06 20.70
N HIS A 156 -9.98 54.35 20.58
CA HIS A 156 -9.09 54.86 19.51
C HIS A 156 -7.69 54.23 19.59
N ARG A 157 -7.09 54.18 20.79
CA ARG A 157 -5.77 53.56 20.98
C ARG A 157 -5.78 52.05 20.72
N MET A 158 -6.88 51.37 21.09
CA MET A 158 -7.08 49.96 20.80
C MET A 158 -7.18 49.69 19.30
N LEU A 159 -7.88 50.54 18.53
CA LEU A 159 -7.93 50.43 17.06
C LEU A 159 -6.53 50.59 16.44
N ASP A 160 -5.78 51.62 16.83
CA ASP A 160 -4.42 51.85 16.34
C ASP A 160 -3.47 50.70 16.68
N TYR A 161 -3.58 50.16 17.89
CA TYR A 161 -2.82 48.98 18.30
C TYR A 161 -3.24 47.74 17.49
N SER A 162 -4.55 47.53 17.32
CA SER A 162 -5.13 46.41 16.56
C SER A 162 -4.66 46.40 15.11
N PHE A 163 -4.66 47.54 14.43
CA PHE A 163 -4.13 47.64 13.06
C PHE A 163 -2.64 47.32 12.98
N ARG A 164 -1.83 47.84 13.92
CA ARG A 164 -0.38 47.57 13.96
C ARG A 164 -0.08 46.08 14.17
N ILE A 165 -0.75 45.45 15.13
CA ILE A 165 -0.52 44.02 15.41
C ILE A 165 -1.06 43.14 14.27
N LEU A 166 -2.19 43.49 13.66
CA LEU A 166 -2.78 42.76 12.54
C LEU A 166 -1.84 42.76 11.32
N TRP A 167 -1.30 43.92 10.94
CA TRP A 167 -0.36 44.00 9.82
C TRP A 167 0.94 43.25 10.09
N LEU A 168 1.47 43.35 11.31
CA LEU A 168 2.65 42.62 11.72
C LEU A 168 2.40 41.09 11.69
N SER A 169 1.27 40.63 12.20
CA SER A 169 0.92 39.21 12.22
C SER A 169 0.69 38.66 10.83
N ILE A 170 -0.01 39.39 9.95
CA ILE A 170 -0.23 39.01 8.54
C ILE A 170 1.10 38.90 7.81
N PHE A 171 2.03 39.85 8.04
CA PHE A 171 3.35 39.80 7.40
C PHE A 171 4.13 38.55 7.82
N ILE A 172 4.24 38.31 9.13
CA ILE A 172 4.97 37.15 9.66
C ILE A 172 4.31 35.84 9.22
N SER A 173 2.98 35.75 9.31
CA SER A 173 2.21 34.56 8.93
C SER A 173 2.38 34.24 7.44
N THR A 174 2.34 35.25 6.58
CA THR A 174 2.53 35.09 5.12
C THR A 174 3.93 34.59 4.79
N VAL A 175 4.97 35.18 5.38
CA VAL A 175 6.36 34.74 5.17
C VAL A 175 6.55 33.29 5.63
N ALA A 176 6.05 32.94 6.81
CA ALA A 176 6.09 31.58 7.33
C ALA A 176 5.33 30.59 6.44
N ALA A 177 4.12 30.97 5.98
CA ALA A 177 3.29 30.17 5.09
C ALA A 177 3.96 29.88 3.75
N ILE A 178 4.55 30.90 3.13
CA ILE A 178 5.31 30.74 1.88
C ILE A 178 6.47 29.77 2.10
N MET A 179 7.25 29.96 3.16
CA MET A 179 8.41 29.10 3.47
C MET A 179 7.99 27.64 3.68
N VAL A 180 6.95 27.39 4.47
CA VAL A 180 6.40 26.04 4.72
C VAL A 180 5.84 25.43 3.43
N PHE A 181 5.10 26.19 2.63
CA PHE A 181 4.54 25.71 1.36
C PHE A 181 5.64 25.26 0.39
N PHE A 182 6.69 26.08 0.20
CA PHE A 182 7.81 25.72 -0.67
C PHE A 182 8.60 24.53 -0.12
N ALA A 183 8.82 24.45 1.19
CA ALA A 183 9.48 23.32 1.83
C ALA A 183 8.70 22.02 1.61
N LEU A 184 7.41 21.98 1.95
CA LEU A 184 6.55 20.79 1.75
C LEU A 184 6.45 20.41 0.27
N ARG A 185 6.32 21.41 -0.63
CA ARG A 185 6.27 21.17 -2.07
C ARG A 185 7.54 20.50 -2.58
N ARG A 186 8.72 20.98 -2.15
CA ARG A 186 10.03 20.45 -2.60
C ARG A 186 10.36 19.12 -1.94
N LEU A 187 10.07 18.97 -0.65
CA LEU A 187 10.49 17.80 0.14
C LEU A 187 9.56 16.60 0.01
N LEU A 188 8.25 16.83 -0.17
CA LEU A 188 7.24 15.76 -0.17
C LEU A 188 6.46 15.68 -1.49
N VAL A 189 5.87 16.79 -1.93
CA VAL A 189 4.90 16.74 -3.05
C VAL A 189 5.56 16.43 -4.38
N LYS A 190 6.65 17.12 -4.73
CA LYS A 190 7.31 16.96 -6.02
C LYS A 190 7.90 15.55 -6.22
N PRO A 191 8.66 14.97 -5.26
CA PRO A 191 9.14 13.59 -5.38
C PRO A 191 8.01 12.57 -5.52
N LEU A 192 6.94 12.70 -4.73
CA LEU A 192 5.78 11.81 -4.83
C LEU A 192 5.10 11.89 -6.20
N GLN A 193 4.97 13.10 -6.77
CA GLN A 193 4.43 13.28 -8.12
C GLN A 193 5.33 12.69 -9.21
N GLU A 194 6.65 12.69 -9.01
CA GLU A 194 7.60 12.06 -9.92
C GLU A 194 7.53 10.53 -9.85
N MET A 195 7.44 9.96 -8.64
CA MET A 195 7.21 8.52 -8.44
C MET A 195 5.91 8.05 -9.08
N VAL A 196 4.80 8.76 -8.85
CA VAL A 196 3.49 8.40 -9.44
C VAL A 196 3.54 8.49 -10.97
N ARG A 197 4.20 9.51 -11.53
CA ARG A 197 4.39 9.61 -12.99
C ARG A 197 5.24 8.46 -13.53
N SER A 198 6.32 8.10 -12.83
CA SER A 198 7.17 6.96 -13.16
C SER A 198 6.37 5.65 -13.18
N MET A 199 5.56 5.41 -12.15
CA MET A 199 4.70 4.23 -12.04
C MET A 199 3.64 4.16 -13.15
N MET A 200 2.99 5.28 -13.49
CA MET A 200 2.02 5.33 -14.59
C MET A 200 2.70 5.06 -15.94
N ALA A 201 3.84 5.69 -16.20
CA ALA A 201 4.60 5.46 -17.42
C ALA A 201 5.08 3.99 -17.55
N PHE A 202 5.54 3.40 -16.45
CA PHE A 202 5.92 1.98 -16.43
C PHE A 202 4.72 1.05 -16.66
N ARG A 203 3.55 1.37 -16.10
CA ARG A 203 2.33 0.58 -16.35
C ARG A 203 1.93 0.60 -17.82
N ASP A 204 1.99 1.77 -18.45
CA ASP A 204 1.53 1.95 -19.81
C ASP A 204 2.53 1.37 -20.84
N ALA A 205 3.83 1.34 -20.53
CA ALA A 205 4.88 0.76 -21.39
C ALA A 205 6.01 0.08 -20.58
N PRO A 206 5.78 -1.09 -19.97
CA PRO A 206 6.72 -1.71 -19.02
C PRO A 206 8.03 -2.18 -19.66
N GLU A 207 8.00 -2.53 -20.96
CA GLU A 207 9.18 -2.99 -21.70
C GLU A 207 10.10 -1.84 -22.15
N SER A 208 9.60 -0.60 -22.12
CA SER A 208 10.37 0.58 -22.49
C SER A 208 11.14 1.11 -21.27
N ASP A 209 12.27 1.79 -21.53
CA ASP A 209 12.99 2.51 -20.47
C ASP A 209 12.22 3.75 -19.98
N ALA A 210 11.15 4.14 -20.67
CA ALA A 210 10.28 5.23 -20.26
C ALA A 210 9.59 4.88 -18.95
N GLY A 211 9.69 5.79 -17.96
CA GLY A 211 9.15 5.54 -16.63
C GLY A 211 10.04 4.69 -15.73
N THR A 212 11.32 4.50 -16.07
CA THR A 212 12.30 3.99 -15.10
C THR A 212 12.51 5.03 -14.02
N ILE A 213 12.36 4.64 -12.76
CA ILE A 213 12.58 5.57 -11.66
C ILE A 213 14.08 5.91 -11.55
N VAL A 214 14.39 7.21 -11.50
CA VAL A 214 15.75 7.69 -11.23
C VAL A 214 15.89 7.84 -9.73
N GLN A 215 16.79 7.07 -9.13
CA GLN A 215 17.04 7.12 -7.70
C GLN A 215 17.74 8.43 -7.35
N SER A 216 17.15 9.17 -6.42
CA SER A 216 17.65 10.50 -6.01
C SER A 216 18.81 10.44 -5.00
N GLY A 217 19.17 9.24 -4.52
CA GLY A 217 20.21 9.04 -3.51
C GLY A 217 19.79 9.40 -2.09
N ARG A 218 18.48 9.63 -1.87
CA ARG A 218 17.93 9.95 -0.55
C ARG A 218 18.08 8.78 0.45
N ARG A 219 18.23 9.15 1.72
CA ARG A 219 18.39 8.21 2.86
C ARG A 219 17.16 8.14 3.78
N ASP A 220 16.08 8.81 3.40
CA ASP A 220 14.80 8.78 4.10
C ASP A 220 13.88 7.69 3.51
N GLU A 221 12.65 7.62 4.03
CA GLU A 221 11.61 6.68 3.60
C GLU A 221 11.27 6.84 2.11
N MET A 222 11.37 8.06 1.57
CA MET A 222 11.19 8.32 0.14
C MET A 222 12.30 7.66 -0.69
N GLY A 223 13.55 7.78 -0.25
CA GLY A 223 14.67 7.09 -0.90
C GLY A 223 14.57 5.56 -0.84
N VAL A 224 14.03 5.01 0.26
CA VAL A 224 13.72 3.56 0.35
C VAL A 224 12.65 3.20 -0.68
N ALA A 225 11.55 3.95 -0.74
CA ALA A 225 10.47 3.70 -1.67
C ALA A 225 10.91 3.80 -3.15
N GLU A 226 11.79 4.74 -3.49
CA GLU A 226 12.40 4.84 -4.83
C GLU A 226 13.21 3.58 -5.19
N ARG A 227 14.03 3.07 -4.26
CA ARG A 227 14.84 1.85 -4.47
C ARG A 227 13.98 0.61 -4.64
N GLU A 228 12.99 0.42 -3.76
CA GLU A 228 12.10 -0.73 -3.85
C GLU A 228 11.25 -0.69 -5.13
N LEU A 229 10.79 0.49 -5.55
CA LEU A 229 10.09 0.64 -6.82
C LEU A 229 11.01 0.32 -8.01
N ALA A 230 12.28 0.74 -7.98
CA ALA A 230 13.25 0.39 -9.02
C ALA A 230 13.48 -1.12 -9.11
N ASN A 231 13.65 -1.78 -7.96
CA ASN A 231 13.83 -3.23 -7.89
C ASN A 231 12.60 -3.98 -8.43
N MET A 232 11.40 -3.53 -8.09
CA MET A 232 10.16 -4.09 -8.62
C MET A 232 10.05 -3.91 -10.14
N GLN A 233 10.36 -2.73 -10.66
CA GLN A 233 10.33 -2.46 -12.11
C GLN A 233 11.27 -3.40 -12.88
N GLU A 234 12.49 -3.60 -12.36
CA GLU A 234 13.47 -4.50 -12.97
C GLU A 234 13.02 -5.97 -12.92
N ALA A 235 12.51 -6.44 -11.77
CA ALA A 235 11.99 -7.79 -11.63
C ALA A 235 10.84 -8.08 -12.60
N VAL A 236 9.91 -7.13 -12.76
CA VAL A 236 8.79 -7.24 -13.70
C VAL A 236 9.28 -7.25 -15.15
N ARG A 237 10.24 -6.40 -15.52
CA ARG A 237 10.85 -6.41 -16.86
C ARG A 237 11.52 -7.73 -17.19
N GLN A 238 12.27 -8.30 -16.24
CA GLN A 238 12.91 -9.59 -16.43
C GLN A 238 11.88 -10.71 -16.63
N ALA A 239 10.81 -10.72 -15.85
CA ALA A 239 9.71 -11.68 -16.01
C ALA A 239 9.02 -11.54 -17.37
N LEU A 240 8.74 -10.31 -17.83
CA LEU A 240 8.15 -10.06 -19.15
C LEU A 240 9.07 -10.52 -20.28
N ARG A 241 10.37 -10.16 -20.24
CA ARG A 241 11.36 -10.61 -21.25
C ARG A 241 11.46 -12.13 -21.29
N HIS A 242 11.45 -12.80 -20.14
CA HIS A 242 11.46 -14.26 -20.07
C HIS A 242 10.22 -14.87 -20.75
N LYS A 243 9.03 -14.34 -20.43
CA LYS A 243 7.78 -14.77 -21.05
C LYS A 243 7.76 -14.56 -22.57
N THR A 244 8.20 -13.39 -23.05
CA THR A 244 8.27 -13.08 -24.48
C THR A 244 9.25 -14.02 -25.20
N ARG A 245 10.40 -14.32 -24.58
CA ARG A 245 11.37 -15.28 -25.13
C ARG A 245 10.78 -16.69 -25.27
N LEU A 246 10.04 -17.17 -24.26
CA LEU A 246 9.38 -18.47 -24.32
C LEU A 246 8.29 -18.50 -25.40
N ALA A 247 7.49 -17.45 -25.53
CA ALA A 247 6.47 -17.35 -26.57
C ALA A 247 7.06 -17.38 -27.99
N LEU A 248 8.14 -16.61 -28.23
CA LEU A 248 8.86 -16.59 -29.51
C LEU A 248 9.47 -17.96 -29.82
N LEU A 249 10.12 -18.59 -28.83
CA LEU A 249 10.66 -19.93 -28.99
C LEU A 249 9.55 -20.93 -29.35
N GLY A 250 8.40 -20.84 -28.69
CA GLY A 250 7.25 -21.68 -29.00
C GLY A 250 6.76 -21.50 -30.44
N THR A 251 6.60 -20.26 -30.91
CA THR A 251 6.21 -20.01 -32.31
C THR A 251 7.24 -20.51 -33.33
N ALA A 252 8.54 -20.39 -33.03
CA ALA A 252 9.61 -20.87 -33.90
C ALA A 252 9.62 -22.40 -33.97
N VAL A 253 9.53 -23.06 -32.81
CA VAL A 253 9.43 -24.52 -32.70
C VAL A 253 8.18 -25.03 -33.42
N ALA A 254 7.04 -24.34 -33.31
CA ALA A 254 5.82 -24.72 -34.01
C ALA A 254 5.97 -24.68 -35.53
N LYS A 255 6.64 -23.65 -36.06
CA LYS A 255 6.94 -23.54 -37.49
C LYS A 255 7.91 -24.64 -37.97
N ILE A 256 8.98 -24.88 -37.22
CA ILE A 256 9.96 -25.94 -37.55
C ILE A 256 9.28 -27.31 -37.57
N ASN A 257 8.43 -27.61 -36.58
CA ASN A 257 7.71 -28.89 -36.53
C ASN A 257 6.72 -29.05 -37.69
N HIS A 258 6.07 -27.98 -38.13
CA HIS A 258 5.22 -28.03 -39.32
C HIS A 258 6.04 -28.40 -40.57
N ASP A 259 7.18 -27.76 -40.77
CA ASP A 259 8.03 -28.01 -41.94
C ASP A 259 8.66 -29.41 -41.89
N LEU A 260 9.06 -29.87 -40.70
CA LEU A 260 9.53 -31.24 -40.50
C LEU A 260 8.43 -32.27 -40.77
N ARG A 261 7.20 -32.08 -40.25
CA ARG A 261 6.08 -32.99 -40.52
C ARG A 261 5.81 -33.10 -42.02
N ASN A 262 5.90 -32.00 -42.77
CA ASN A 262 5.71 -32.02 -44.22
C ASN A 262 6.81 -32.80 -44.95
N ILE A 263 8.08 -32.59 -44.58
CA ILE A 263 9.21 -33.33 -45.17
C ILE A 263 9.11 -34.82 -44.84
N LEU A 264 8.78 -35.15 -43.58
CA LEU A 264 8.64 -36.53 -43.12
C LEU A 264 7.45 -37.25 -43.76
N SER A 265 6.30 -36.59 -43.90
CA SER A 265 5.14 -37.16 -44.61
C SER A 265 5.49 -37.46 -46.07
N THR A 266 6.28 -36.60 -46.71
CA THR A 266 6.78 -36.82 -48.08
C THR A 266 7.75 -38.00 -48.13
N ALA A 267 8.64 -38.12 -47.15
CA ALA A 267 9.56 -39.24 -47.03
C ALA A 267 8.82 -40.57 -46.78
N ALA A 268 7.75 -40.57 -45.97
CA ALA A 268 6.93 -41.74 -45.70
C ALA A 268 6.27 -42.25 -46.99
N LEU A 269 5.67 -41.34 -47.77
CA LEU A 269 5.03 -41.67 -49.04
C LEU A 269 6.02 -42.21 -50.08
N LEU A 270 7.26 -41.71 -50.09
CA LEU A 270 8.31 -42.23 -50.96
C LEU A 270 8.82 -43.60 -50.48
N SER A 271 8.89 -43.82 -49.17
CA SER A 271 9.24 -45.11 -48.55
C SER A 271 8.19 -46.19 -48.84
N GLU A 272 6.90 -45.84 -48.81
CA GLU A 272 5.78 -46.73 -49.16
C GLU A 272 5.82 -47.13 -50.65
N ARG A 273 6.22 -46.22 -51.54
CA ARG A 273 6.44 -46.57 -52.96
C ARG A 273 7.64 -47.49 -53.16
N LEU A 274 8.68 -47.34 -52.35
CA LEU A 274 9.87 -48.20 -52.37
C LEU A 274 9.59 -49.60 -51.80
N SER A 275 8.68 -49.75 -50.84
CA SER A 275 8.32 -51.07 -50.28
C SER A 275 7.59 -51.98 -51.27
N HIS A 276 6.97 -51.41 -52.31
CA HIS A 276 6.31 -52.12 -53.42
C HIS A 276 7.24 -52.37 -54.62
N SER A 277 8.55 -52.18 -54.47
CA SER A 277 9.56 -52.44 -55.50
C SER A 277 9.96 -53.92 -55.54
N ASP A 278 10.10 -54.52 -56.73
CA ASP A 278 10.48 -55.93 -56.94
C ASP A 278 11.95 -56.27 -56.56
N ASP A 279 12.71 -55.30 -56.05
CA ASP A 279 14.11 -55.45 -55.68
C ASP A 279 14.26 -55.90 -54.20
N GLU A 280 14.78 -57.11 -53.98
CA GLU A 280 14.88 -57.75 -52.66
C GLU A 280 15.75 -56.97 -51.65
N ARG A 281 16.68 -56.12 -52.13
CA ARG A 281 17.45 -55.22 -51.25
C ARG A 281 16.62 -54.04 -50.74
N VAL A 282 15.68 -53.54 -51.55
CA VAL A 282 14.81 -52.41 -51.20
C VAL A 282 13.71 -52.87 -50.23
N ALA A 283 13.13 -54.05 -50.45
CA ALA A 283 12.15 -54.67 -49.56
C ALA A 283 12.65 -54.86 -48.11
N LYS A 284 13.96 -55.11 -47.93
CA LYS A 284 14.58 -55.25 -46.59
C LYS A 284 14.88 -53.92 -45.88
N VAL A 285 14.95 -52.80 -46.62
CA VAL A 285 15.33 -51.47 -46.08
C VAL A 285 14.11 -50.58 -45.85
N ALA A 286 13.06 -50.71 -46.69
CA ALA A 286 11.86 -49.89 -46.61
C ALA A 286 11.16 -49.90 -45.23
N PRO A 287 10.99 -51.05 -44.54
CA PRO A 287 10.36 -51.06 -43.21
C PRO A 287 11.18 -50.29 -42.14
N ARG A 288 12.51 -50.29 -42.27
CA ARG A 288 13.40 -49.54 -41.34
C ARG A 288 13.34 -48.04 -41.60
N LEU A 289 13.18 -47.63 -42.86
CA LEU A 289 13.04 -46.24 -43.25
C LEU A 289 11.69 -45.69 -42.78
N GLU A 290 10.61 -46.43 -42.99
CA GLU A 290 9.27 -46.11 -42.53
C GLU A 290 9.21 -45.96 -41.00
N ALA A 291 9.76 -46.92 -40.25
CA ALA A 291 9.85 -46.83 -38.79
C ALA A 291 10.65 -45.61 -38.30
N SER A 292 11.70 -45.21 -39.03
CA SER A 292 12.51 -44.03 -38.69
C SER A 292 11.76 -42.72 -38.97
N ILE A 293 10.95 -42.69 -40.02
CA ILE A 293 10.13 -41.52 -40.39
C ILE A 293 8.97 -41.34 -39.42
N ASN A 294 8.24 -42.42 -39.09
CA ASN A 294 7.16 -42.37 -38.10
C ASN A 294 7.67 -41.88 -36.75
N ARG A 295 8.83 -42.40 -36.29
CA ARG A 295 9.49 -41.91 -35.07
C ARG A 295 9.83 -40.42 -35.11
N ALA A 296 10.24 -39.90 -36.26
CA ALA A 296 10.53 -38.48 -36.40
C ALA A 296 9.24 -37.62 -36.41
N ILE A 297 8.13 -38.13 -36.94
CA ILE A 297 6.82 -37.47 -36.89
C ILE A 297 6.30 -37.39 -35.45
N ASP A 298 6.49 -38.46 -34.67
CA ASP A 298 6.12 -38.50 -33.25
C ASP A 298 6.93 -37.50 -32.44
N LEU A 299 8.26 -37.45 -32.62
CA LEU A 299 9.15 -36.46 -32.01
C LEU A 299 8.72 -35.01 -32.32
N CYS A 300 8.36 -34.71 -33.56
CA CYS A 300 7.88 -33.37 -33.95
C CYS A 300 6.53 -33.04 -33.30
N SER A 301 5.64 -34.03 -33.22
CA SER A 301 4.32 -33.88 -32.61
C SER A 301 4.40 -33.62 -31.11
N GLU A 302 5.29 -34.31 -30.41
CA GLU A 302 5.54 -34.12 -28.98
C GLU A 302 6.25 -32.79 -28.68
N THR A 303 7.22 -32.41 -29.51
CA THR A 303 7.89 -31.10 -29.39
C THR A 303 6.91 -29.94 -29.60
N LEU A 304 5.93 -30.10 -30.49
CA LEU A 304 4.86 -29.11 -30.69
C LEU A 304 3.90 -29.03 -29.49
N LYS A 305 3.57 -30.17 -28.87
CA LYS A 305 2.78 -30.20 -27.62
C LYS A 305 3.52 -29.46 -26.50
N PHE A 306 4.80 -29.74 -26.28
CA PHE A 306 5.65 -29.00 -25.33
C PHE A 306 5.54 -27.47 -25.50
N SER A 307 5.65 -26.99 -26.74
CA SER A 307 5.54 -25.56 -27.04
C SER A 307 4.15 -24.95 -26.80
N ARG A 308 3.06 -25.70 -27.02
CA ARG A 308 1.69 -25.19 -26.87
C ARG A 308 1.25 -25.18 -25.42
N ASP A 309 1.67 -26.19 -24.67
CA ASP A 309 1.12 -26.46 -23.34
C ASP A 309 1.85 -25.70 -22.22
N GLY A 310 3.14 -25.41 -22.39
CA GLY A 310 3.85 -24.47 -21.49
C GLY A 310 3.33 -23.03 -21.55
N ALA A 311 2.45 -22.70 -22.51
CA ALA A 311 1.92 -21.37 -22.75
C ALA A 311 0.43 -21.18 -22.40
N MET A 312 -0.32 -22.26 -22.06
CA MET A 312 -1.74 -22.12 -21.73
C MET A 312 -1.95 -21.72 -20.26
N PRO A 313 -2.82 -20.74 -19.98
CA PRO A 313 -3.20 -20.40 -18.62
C PRO A 313 -3.93 -21.57 -17.95
N VAL A 314 -3.48 -21.98 -16.76
CA VAL A 314 -4.05 -23.06 -15.94
C VAL A 314 -5.51 -22.75 -15.60
N LYS A 315 -6.45 -23.62 -16.02
CA LYS A 315 -7.88 -23.49 -15.72
C LYS A 315 -8.23 -24.33 -14.50
N ARG A 316 -8.12 -23.75 -13.31
CA ARG A 316 -8.39 -24.47 -12.05
C ARG A 316 -9.89 -24.69 -11.84
N ALA A 317 -10.28 -25.94 -11.64
CA ALA A 317 -11.61 -26.34 -11.22
C ALA A 317 -11.51 -27.47 -10.18
N PRO A 318 -12.44 -27.58 -9.22
CA PRO A 318 -12.48 -28.72 -8.32
C PRO A 318 -12.87 -29.99 -9.07
N PHE A 319 -12.13 -31.07 -8.83
CA PHE A 319 -12.45 -32.41 -9.31
C PHE A 319 -11.92 -33.48 -8.34
N ASP A 320 -12.45 -34.70 -8.42
CA ASP A 320 -11.98 -35.83 -7.62
C ASP A 320 -10.74 -36.48 -8.26
N LEU A 321 -9.64 -36.51 -7.51
CA LEU A 321 -8.39 -37.11 -7.99
C LEU A 321 -8.48 -38.63 -8.13
N HIS A 322 -9.30 -39.30 -7.32
CA HIS A 322 -9.57 -40.73 -7.43
C HIS A 322 -10.21 -41.05 -8.78
N ASP A 323 -11.26 -40.32 -9.17
CA ASP A 323 -11.95 -40.51 -10.45
C ASP A 323 -11.01 -40.32 -11.64
N LEU A 324 -10.15 -39.29 -11.58
CA LEU A 324 -9.16 -39.04 -12.62
C LEU A 324 -8.15 -40.17 -12.75
N ALA A 325 -7.62 -40.69 -11.63
CA ALA A 325 -6.66 -41.78 -11.63
C ALA A 325 -7.30 -43.10 -12.14
N THR A 326 -8.56 -43.35 -11.81
CA THR A 326 -9.32 -44.49 -12.31
C THR A 326 -9.53 -44.42 -13.83
N GLU A 327 -9.97 -43.26 -14.35
CA GLU A 327 -10.13 -43.03 -15.80
C GLU A 327 -8.83 -43.33 -16.57
N ILE A 328 -7.69 -42.84 -16.06
CA ILE A 328 -6.38 -43.06 -16.69
C ILE A 328 -5.98 -44.54 -16.65
N GLY A 329 -6.23 -45.22 -15.53
CA GLY A 329 -5.95 -46.65 -15.39
C GLY A 329 -6.74 -47.48 -16.39
N GLU A 330 -8.05 -47.24 -16.50
CA GLU A 330 -8.92 -47.93 -17.45
C GLU A 330 -8.47 -47.72 -18.91
N GLU A 331 -8.13 -46.48 -19.28
CA GLU A 331 -7.69 -46.17 -20.63
C GLU A 331 -6.34 -46.83 -20.97
N LEU A 332 -5.38 -46.81 -20.05
CA LEU A 332 -4.06 -47.41 -20.30
C LEU A 332 -4.14 -48.94 -20.39
N ILE A 333 -4.95 -49.59 -19.54
CA ILE A 333 -5.15 -51.04 -19.59
C ILE A 333 -5.85 -51.44 -20.90
N ALA A 334 -6.83 -50.66 -21.36
CA ALA A 334 -7.53 -50.94 -22.61
C ALA A 334 -6.63 -50.87 -23.86
N HIS A 335 -5.51 -50.14 -23.78
CA HIS A 335 -4.53 -50.00 -24.87
C HIS A 335 -3.26 -50.84 -24.67
N ALA A 336 -3.26 -51.79 -23.73
CA ALA A 336 -2.13 -52.68 -23.52
C ALA A 336 -1.84 -53.52 -24.79
N PRO A 337 -0.56 -53.68 -25.19
CA PRO A 337 -0.21 -54.52 -26.34
C PRO A 337 -0.69 -55.97 -26.16
N GLU A 338 -1.11 -56.62 -27.26
CA GLU A 338 -1.51 -58.03 -27.23
C GLU A 338 -0.43 -58.90 -26.57
N GLY A 339 -0.79 -59.58 -25.48
CA GLY A 339 0.09 -60.47 -24.72
C GLY A 339 0.84 -59.82 -23.54
N GLN A 340 0.56 -58.56 -23.19
CA GLN A 340 1.04 -57.93 -21.95
C GLN A 340 -0.13 -57.59 -21.00
N ASP A 341 -0.07 -58.10 -19.78
CA ASP A 341 -1.02 -57.75 -18.71
C ASP A 341 -0.50 -56.53 -17.95
N TRP A 342 -1.02 -55.34 -18.26
CA TRP A 342 -0.72 -54.11 -17.51
C TRP A 342 -1.67 -53.97 -16.32
N TYR A 343 -1.11 -53.63 -15.16
CA TYR A 343 -1.86 -53.40 -13.93
C TYR A 343 -1.74 -51.92 -13.51
N PHE A 344 -2.87 -51.27 -13.26
CA PHE A 344 -2.91 -49.92 -12.73
C PHE A 344 -3.66 -49.91 -11.38
N ASN A 345 -2.93 -49.64 -10.31
CA ASN A 345 -3.44 -49.69 -8.94
C ASN A 345 -3.72 -48.27 -8.42
N ASN A 346 -4.99 -47.88 -8.41
CA ASN A 346 -5.42 -46.64 -7.77
C ASN A 346 -5.55 -46.85 -6.25
N ARG A 347 -4.73 -46.13 -5.47
CA ARG A 347 -4.72 -46.12 -4.00
C ARG A 347 -4.95 -44.71 -3.44
N ILE A 348 -5.64 -43.87 -4.21
CA ILE A 348 -6.14 -42.58 -3.74
C ILE A 348 -7.49 -42.81 -3.07
N ARG A 349 -7.77 -42.15 -1.94
CA ARG A 349 -9.10 -42.24 -1.32
C ARG A 349 -10.17 -41.59 -2.20
N GLU A 350 -11.35 -42.16 -2.21
CA GLU A 350 -12.54 -41.54 -2.81
C GLU A 350 -12.85 -40.19 -2.14
N GLY A 351 -13.29 -39.21 -2.94
CA GLY A 351 -13.64 -37.87 -2.44
C GLY A 351 -12.47 -36.92 -2.23
N LEU A 352 -11.26 -37.25 -2.70
CA LEU A 352 -10.11 -36.36 -2.61
C LEU A 352 -10.22 -35.22 -3.64
N GLU A 353 -10.85 -34.12 -3.23
CA GLU A 353 -11.05 -32.95 -4.08
C GLU A 353 -9.75 -32.14 -4.26
N LEU A 354 -9.34 -31.95 -5.52
CA LEU A 354 -8.21 -31.13 -5.93
C LEU A 354 -8.67 -29.94 -6.77
N ASN A 355 -8.18 -28.74 -6.45
CA ASN A 355 -8.47 -27.53 -7.23
C ASN A 355 -7.35 -27.23 -8.23
N ALA A 356 -7.37 -27.93 -9.36
CA ALA A 356 -6.33 -27.87 -10.38
C ALA A 356 -6.94 -27.96 -11.80
N ASP A 357 -6.11 -27.88 -12.84
CA ASP A 357 -6.56 -28.12 -14.21
C ASP A 357 -6.56 -29.64 -14.47
N ARG A 358 -7.76 -30.21 -14.50
CA ARG A 358 -7.98 -31.66 -14.65
C ARG A 358 -7.32 -32.22 -15.92
N GLU A 359 -7.41 -31.51 -17.03
CA GLU A 359 -6.85 -31.98 -18.31
C GLU A 359 -5.33 -31.96 -18.29
N GLN A 360 -4.72 -30.94 -17.69
CA GLN A 360 -3.27 -30.90 -17.55
C GLN A 360 -2.75 -31.97 -16.58
N LEU A 361 -3.45 -32.23 -15.47
CA LEU A 361 -3.07 -33.30 -14.55
C LEU A 361 -3.32 -34.71 -15.08
N TYR A 362 -4.38 -34.90 -15.88
CA TYR A 362 -4.59 -36.13 -16.64
C TYR A 362 -3.32 -36.48 -17.43
N ARG A 363 -2.78 -35.48 -18.13
CA ARG A 363 -1.58 -35.66 -18.96
C ARG A 363 -0.33 -35.94 -18.16
N VAL A 364 -0.16 -35.34 -16.98
CA VAL A 364 0.96 -35.62 -16.07
C VAL A 364 0.95 -37.11 -15.71
N ILE A 365 -0.16 -37.59 -15.16
CA ILE A 365 -0.29 -38.96 -14.66
C ILE A 365 -0.23 -39.96 -15.82
N ALA A 366 -0.95 -39.72 -16.91
CA ALA A 366 -0.94 -40.59 -18.09
C ALA A 366 0.45 -40.68 -18.75
N ASN A 367 1.18 -39.57 -18.87
CA ASN A 367 2.54 -39.59 -19.43
C ASN A 367 3.51 -40.36 -18.52
N MET A 368 3.39 -40.19 -17.20
CA MET A 368 4.27 -40.88 -16.25
C MET A 368 3.98 -42.38 -16.23
N ALA A 369 2.72 -42.78 -16.19
CA ALA A 369 2.32 -44.19 -16.23
C ALA A 369 2.70 -44.86 -17.56
N ARG A 370 2.50 -44.17 -18.70
CA ARG A 370 2.94 -44.66 -20.00
C ARG A 370 4.46 -44.85 -20.06
N ASN A 371 5.23 -43.87 -19.56
CA ASN A 371 6.69 -43.97 -19.51
C ASN A 371 7.14 -45.18 -18.67
N ALA A 372 6.43 -45.52 -17.60
CA ALA A 372 6.72 -46.70 -16.79
C ALA A 372 6.47 -48.00 -17.56
N PHE A 373 5.32 -48.15 -18.22
CA PHE A 373 5.03 -49.33 -19.04
C PHE A 373 6.01 -49.48 -20.23
N GLU A 374 6.33 -48.37 -20.91
CA GLU A 374 7.34 -48.36 -21.99
C GLU A 374 8.76 -48.72 -21.50
N ALA A 375 9.08 -48.41 -20.24
CA ALA A 375 10.34 -48.80 -19.61
C ALA A 375 10.38 -50.30 -19.19
N GLY A 376 9.25 -51.00 -19.30
CA GLY A 376 9.11 -52.43 -19.01
C GLY A 376 8.50 -52.75 -17.64
N ALA A 377 7.84 -51.78 -17.00
CA ALA A 377 6.99 -52.06 -15.84
C ALA A 377 5.75 -52.85 -16.27
N LEU A 378 5.24 -53.71 -15.38
CA LEU A 378 3.96 -54.42 -15.54
C LEU A 378 2.88 -53.81 -14.65
N SER A 379 3.28 -53.14 -13.57
CA SER A 379 2.38 -52.51 -12.62
C SER A 379 2.78 -51.07 -12.33
N VAL A 380 1.81 -50.17 -12.38
CA VAL A 380 1.92 -48.78 -11.91
C VAL A 380 0.89 -48.57 -10.81
N SER A 381 1.26 -47.83 -9.77
CA SER A 381 0.37 -47.46 -8.68
C SER A 381 0.38 -45.96 -8.43
N VAL A 382 -0.78 -45.40 -8.11
CA VAL A 382 -0.92 -44.00 -7.68
C VAL A 382 -1.46 -44.00 -6.26
N THR A 383 -0.67 -43.52 -5.31
CA THR A 383 -0.95 -43.63 -3.87
C THR A 383 -0.99 -42.26 -3.23
N GLU A 384 -2.07 -41.93 -2.51
CA GLU A 384 -2.10 -40.72 -1.67
C GLU A 384 -1.08 -40.86 -0.52
N VAL A 385 -0.30 -39.80 -0.27
CA VAL A 385 0.71 -39.78 0.80
C VAL A 385 0.54 -38.54 1.68
N GLN A 386 1.15 -38.57 2.86
CA GLN A 386 1.12 -37.43 3.78
C GLN A 386 1.79 -36.21 3.13
N ALA A 387 1.03 -35.13 2.97
CA ALA A 387 1.54 -33.88 2.44
C ALA A 387 2.51 -33.20 3.43
N PRO A 388 3.48 -32.40 2.95
CA PRO A 388 4.38 -31.63 3.81
C PRO A 388 3.69 -30.57 4.68
N SER A 389 2.47 -30.17 4.30
CA SER A 389 1.68 -29.13 4.95
C SER A 389 0.18 -29.39 4.78
N ASP A 390 -0.65 -28.93 5.73
CA ASP A 390 -2.12 -29.01 5.68
C ASP A 390 -2.76 -28.18 4.55
N LYS A 391 -1.94 -27.44 3.78
CA LYS A 391 -2.37 -26.65 2.61
C LYS A 391 -1.98 -27.31 1.29
N GLU A 392 -1.48 -28.54 1.33
CA GLU A 392 -0.95 -29.25 0.19
C GLU A 392 -1.60 -30.64 0.10
N VAL A 393 -1.62 -31.19 -1.10
CA VAL A 393 -1.95 -32.59 -1.37
C VAL A 393 -0.73 -33.22 -2.01
N ALA A 394 -0.36 -34.42 -1.56
CA ALA A 394 0.74 -35.18 -2.10
C ALA A 394 0.29 -36.59 -2.50
N PHE A 395 0.80 -37.05 -3.64
CA PHE A 395 0.59 -38.42 -4.09
C PHE A 395 1.84 -38.93 -4.81
N ASP A 396 2.11 -40.22 -4.64
CA ASP A 396 3.24 -40.91 -5.23
C ASP A 396 2.77 -41.75 -6.41
N LEU A 397 3.54 -41.73 -7.50
CA LEU A 397 3.37 -42.59 -8.67
C LEU A 397 4.56 -43.55 -8.70
N GLU A 398 4.28 -44.85 -8.49
CA GLU A 398 5.29 -45.90 -8.33
C GLU A 398 5.08 -47.03 -9.34
N ASP A 399 6.15 -47.40 -10.03
CA ASP A 399 6.21 -48.54 -10.97
C ASP A 399 7.10 -49.69 -10.45
N ASP A 400 6.95 -50.88 -11.03
CA ASP A 400 7.76 -52.08 -10.77
C ASP A 400 8.84 -52.34 -11.84
N GLY A 401 9.21 -51.30 -12.60
CA GLY A 401 10.20 -51.41 -13.68
C GLY A 401 11.64 -51.56 -13.19
N PRO A 402 12.63 -51.69 -14.10
CA PRO A 402 14.03 -51.95 -13.76
C PRO A 402 14.79 -50.77 -13.13
N GLY A 403 14.08 -49.71 -12.73
CA GLY A 403 14.66 -48.46 -12.24
C GLY A 403 15.37 -47.65 -13.31
N MET A 404 15.89 -46.49 -12.89
CA MET A 404 16.53 -45.53 -13.77
C MET A 404 18.07 -45.66 -13.73
N PRO A 405 18.75 -45.75 -14.88
CA PRO A 405 20.22 -45.77 -14.91
C PRO A 405 20.81 -44.44 -14.40
N PRO A 406 22.03 -44.44 -13.81
CA PRO A 406 22.61 -43.24 -13.18
C PRO A 406 22.64 -41.99 -14.07
N ARG A 407 22.96 -42.16 -15.37
CA ARG A 407 22.99 -41.07 -16.35
C ARG A 407 21.60 -40.46 -16.65
N ALA A 408 20.55 -41.27 -16.57
CA ALA A 408 19.18 -40.78 -16.75
C ALA A 408 18.69 -40.06 -15.48
N LYS A 409 19.13 -40.50 -14.29
CA LYS A 409 18.83 -39.83 -13.02
C LYS A 409 19.36 -38.40 -12.95
N GLU A 410 20.59 -38.18 -13.42
CA GLU A 410 21.23 -36.85 -13.45
C GLU A 410 20.52 -35.88 -14.40
N ASN A 411 19.88 -36.38 -15.45
CA ASN A 411 19.25 -35.58 -16.50
C ASN A 411 17.72 -35.73 -16.58
N LEU A 412 17.10 -36.21 -15.49
CA LEU A 412 15.70 -36.64 -15.44
C LEU A 412 14.67 -35.58 -15.89
N PHE A 413 14.97 -34.31 -15.64
CA PHE A 413 14.12 -33.17 -15.99
C PHE A 413 14.77 -32.26 -17.03
N VAL A 414 15.81 -32.74 -17.71
CA VAL A 414 16.46 -32.02 -18.81
C VAL A 414 15.76 -32.44 -20.12
N PRO A 415 15.21 -31.49 -20.90
CA PRO A 415 14.62 -31.80 -22.19
C PRO A 415 15.59 -32.60 -23.08
N PHE A 416 15.08 -33.64 -23.75
CA PHE A 416 15.80 -34.46 -24.74
C PHE A 416 16.92 -35.37 -24.20
N ALA A 417 17.10 -35.50 -22.88
CA ALA A 417 18.22 -36.26 -22.32
C ALA A 417 17.97 -37.79 -22.15
N GLY A 418 16.74 -38.27 -22.34
CA GLY A 418 16.31 -39.62 -21.93
C GLY A 418 16.46 -40.78 -22.93
N SER A 419 16.92 -40.57 -24.17
CA SER A 419 16.84 -41.61 -25.21
C SER A 419 18.04 -42.58 -25.21
N VAL A 420 18.04 -43.59 -24.33
CA VAL A 420 19.08 -44.66 -24.34
C VAL A 420 18.53 -46.01 -24.88
N ARG A 421 17.20 -46.20 -24.92
CA ARG A 421 16.56 -47.31 -25.66
C ARG A 421 15.44 -46.73 -26.53
N GLY A 422 15.42 -47.12 -27.80
CA GLY A 422 14.65 -46.43 -28.85
C GLY A 422 13.14 -46.50 -28.62
N GLY A 423 12.52 -45.36 -28.30
CA GLY A 423 11.07 -45.19 -28.19
C GLY A 423 10.65 -43.80 -27.72
N GLY A 424 11.18 -43.33 -26.58
CA GLY A 424 10.74 -42.09 -25.94
C GLY A 424 11.51 -40.83 -26.36
N THR A 425 10.81 -39.69 -26.39
CA THR A 425 11.35 -38.37 -26.80
C THR A 425 12.13 -37.64 -25.70
N GLY A 426 12.07 -38.14 -24.45
CA GLY A 426 12.68 -37.50 -23.28
C GLY A 426 12.02 -36.19 -22.87
N LEU A 427 10.81 -35.88 -23.38
CA LEU A 427 10.07 -34.67 -23.04
C LEU A 427 8.99 -34.89 -21.96
N GLY A 428 8.48 -36.11 -21.81
CA GLY A 428 7.32 -36.41 -20.96
C GLY A 428 7.48 -36.00 -19.49
N LEU A 429 8.62 -36.32 -18.87
CA LEU A 429 8.89 -35.97 -17.46
C LEU A 429 9.16 -34.48 -17.25
N THR A 430 9.78 -33.82 -18.22
CA THR A 430 9.98 -32.35 -18.20
C THR A 430 8.63 -31.64 -18.29
N ILE A 431 7.76 -32.06 -19.21
CA ILE A 431 6.39 -31.53 -19.35
C ILE A 431 5.61 -31.74 -18.05
N ALA A 432 5.68 -32.95 -17.49
CA ALA A 432 5.01 -33.28 -16.25
C ALA A 432 5.43 -32.33 -15.11
N ARG A 433 6.73 -32.06 -14.97
CA ARG A 433 7.25 -31.14 -13.95
C ARG A 433 6.85 -29.69 -14.20
N GLU A 434 6.88 -29.22 -15.44
CA GLU A 434 6.44 -27.86 -15.79
C GLU A 434 4.96 -27.63 -15.49
N ILE A 435 4.09 -28.60 -15.83
CA ILE A 435 2.67 -28.55 -15.51
C ILE A 435 2.47 -28.45 -13.99
N VAL A 436 3.11 -29.33 -13.22
CA VAL A 436 2.99 -29.32 -11.75
C VAL A 436 3.49 -28.00 -11.15
N ARG A 437 4.58 -27.43 -11.68
CA ARG A 437 5.08 -26.10 -11.28
C ARG A 437 4.16 -24.96 -11.66
N ALA A 438 3.50 -25.01 -12.82
CA ALA A 438 2.49 -24.03 -13.23
C ALA A 438 1.28 -24.04 -12.28
N HIS A 439 1.02 -25.17 -11.62
CA HIS A 439 0.01 -25.30 -10.57
C HIS A 439 0.50 -24.81 -9.19
N GLY A 440 1.76 -24.43 -9.06
CA GLY A 440 2.37 -23.98 -7.80
C GLY A 440 2.95 -25.12 -6.94
N GLY A 441 3.10 -26.31 -7.51
CA GLY A 441 3.68 -27.48 -6.86
C GLY A 441 5.09 -27.85 -7.36
N ASP A 442 5.58 -29.04 -7.03
CA ASP A 442 6.74 -29.64 -7.69
C ASP A 442 6.59 -31.16 -7.87
N LEU A 443 7.31 -31.69 -8.86
CA LEU A 443 7.45 -33.13 -9.14
C LEU A 443 8.89 -33.53 -8.84
N THR A 444 9.08 -34.50 -7.94
CA THR A 444 10.40 -34.96 -7.50
C THR A 444 10.55 -36.47 -7.64
N LEU A 445 11.77 -36.93 -7.82
CA LEU A 445 12.12 -38.35 -7.75
C LEU A 445 12.38 -38.71 -6.29
N ASP A 446 11.56 -39.58 -5.72
CA ASP A 446 11.70 -40.03 -4.33
C ASP A 446 12.64 -41.25 -4.25
N LYS A 447 12.41 -42.24 -5.11
CA LYS A 447 13.17 -43.50 -5.13
C LYS A 447 13.32 -44.05 -6.54
N THR A 448 14.45 -44.68 -6.84
CA THR A 448 14.62 -45.51 -8.03
C THR A 448 15.67 -46.59 -7.75
N ASP A 449 15.31 -47.85 -7.95
CA ASP A 449 16.18 -49.02 -7.78
C ASP A 449 15.76 -50.16 -8.72
N SER A 450 16.38 -51.33 -8.60
CA SER A 450 16.07 -52.49 -9.46
C SER A 450 14.64 -53.02 -9.34
N ASN A 451 13.86 -52.53 -8.37
CA ASN A 451 12.52 -52.98 -8.06
C ASN A 451 11.46 -51.93 -8.41
N GLY A 452 11.84 -50.78 -8.98
CA GLY A 452 10.87 -49.76 -9.40
C GLY A 452 11.38 -48.33 -9.34
N THR A 453 10.55 -47.42 -9.84
CA THR A 453 10.74 -45.97 -9.70
C THR A 453 9.52 -45.31 -9.06
N ARG A 454 9.77 -44.38 -8.13
CA ARG A 454 8.76 -43.63 -7.42
C ARG A 454 8.98 -42.14 -7.58
N PHE A 455 7.96 -41.47 -8.09
CA PHE A 455 7.88 -40.02 -8.18
C PHE A 455 6.87 -39.48 -7.18
N ARG A 456 7.17 -38.32 -6.59
CA ARG A 456 6.25 -37.60 -5.69
C ARG A 456 5.78 -36.32 -6.34
N ILE A 457 4.46 -36.12 -6.35
CA ILE A 457 3.81 -34.88 -6.80
C ILE A 457 3.24 -34.19 -5.56
N VAL A 458 3.58 -32.91 -5.39
CA VAL A 458 3.03 -32.05 -4.33
C VAL A 458 2.34 -30.87 -4.97
N LEU A 459 1.08 -30.61 -4.63
CA LEU A 459 0.28 -29.51 -5.16
C LEU A 459 -0.38 -28.70 -4.04
N PRO A 460 -0.49 -27.36 -4.15
CA PRO A 460 -1.23 -26.56 -3.19
C PRO A 460 -2.74 -26.82 -3.32
N ASN A 461 -3.41 -27.10 -2.20
CA ASN A 461 -4.86 -27.30 -2.12
C ASN A 461 -5.52 -26.26 -1.19
N PRO A 462 -5.85 -25.06 -1.70
CA PRO A 462 -6.35 -23.95 -0.88
C PRO A 462 -7.73 -24.19 -0.23
N ARG A 463 -8.46 -25.26 -0.58
CA ARG A 463 -9.79 -25.55 -0.01
C ARG A 463 -9.76 -26.31 1.32
N GLN A 464 -8.69 -27.02 1.68
CA GLN A 464 -8.67 -27.80 2.92
C GLN A 464 -8.69 -26.95 4.21
N THR A 465 -8.35 -25.65 4.14
CA THR A 465 -8.28 -24.80 5.34
C THR A 465 -9.65 -24.44 5.95
N ILE A 466 -10.79 -24.71 5.28
CA ILE A 466 -12.12 -24.28 5.78
C ILE A 466 -12.85 -25.37 6.59
N ASN A 467 -12.57 -26.67 6.38
CA ASN A 467 -13.35 -27.74 7.05
C ASN A 467 -12.78 -28.27 8.37
N ASN A 468 -11.51 -28.03 8.72
CA ASN A 468 -10.91 -28.58 9.95
C ASN A 468 -11.21 -27.78 11.24
N ARG A 469 -11.96 -26.67 11.16
CA ARG A 469 -12.44 -25.93 12.36
C ARG A 469 -13.80 -26.39 12.88
N ALA A 470 -14.56 -27.16 12.10
CA ALA A 470 -15.90 -27.61 12.51
C ALA A 470 -15.90 -28.92 13.33
N THR A 471 -14.82 -29.70 13.30
CA THR A 471 -14.72 -30.97 14.05
C THR A 471 -13.98 -30.83 15.39
N ALA A 472 -13.10 -29.84 15.54
CA ALA A 472 -12.37 -29.60 16.81
C ALA A 472 -13.21 -28.91 17.92
N SER A 473 -14.47 -28.54 17.64
CA SER A 473 -15.39 -27.94 18.62
C SER A 473 -16.44 -28.93 19.15
N ALA A 474 -16.39 -30.21 18.76
CA ALA A 474 -17.35 -31.24 19.18
C ALA A 474 -16.80 -32.29 20.17
N GLU A 475 -15.49 -32.28 20.49
CA GLU A 475 -14.88 -33.19 21.51
C GLU A 475 -14.54 -32.48 22.83
N GLY A 476 -15.03 -31.26 23.02
CA GLY A 476 -14.90 -30.50 24.27
C GLY A 476 -16.26 -30.11 24.84
N SER A 477 -17.06 -31.10 25.23
CA SER A 477 -18.25 -30.92 26.09
C SER A 477 -18.49 -32.16 26.93
#